data_AF-A0A973EQB1-F1
#
_entry.id   AF-A0A973EQB1-F1
#
_cell.length_a   1.000
_cell.length_b   1.000
_cell.length_c   1.000
_cell.angle_alpha   90.00
_cell.angle_beta   90.00
_cell.angle_gamma   90.00
#
_symmetry.space_group_name_H-M   'P 1'
#
loop_
_entity.id
_entity.type
_entity.pdbx_description
1 polymer ?
#
loop_
_entity_poly.entity_id
_entity_poly.type
_entity_poly.pdbx_seq_one_letter_code
_entity_poly.pdbx_strand_id
1 'polypeptide(L)'
;MTIHDDAKMRNLLRVACSKSRSERRLMQTHIIVCPFCENGHPVPTDFDSIHRCSCGACYKVCGNHALENSVGDIADELWSPEELDFVRSIPVDFCNIIIEKDFDRLLDLKHMSDPNGIERFCKYDINIHLSLVWVKRLF
;
A
#
# COMPACT_ATOMS: atom_id res chain seq x y z
N MET A 1 2.88 68.46 10.30
CA MET A 1 4.26 68.83 9.93
C MET A 1 5.01 67.52 9.72
N THR A 2 5.24 67.18 8.45
CA THR A 2 6.21 66.16 7.99
C THR A 2 7.62 66.53 8.54
N ILE A 3 8.67 65.72 8.58
CA ILE A 3 9.31 64.73 7.68
C ILE A 3 10.38 64.02 8.56
N HIS A 4 10.76 62.74 8.50
CA HIS A 4 11.75 62.07 7.63
C HIS A 4 12.15 60.78 8.40
N ASP A 5 11.96 59.58 7.87
CA ASP A 5 12.89 58.84 6.99
C ASP A 5 14.15 58.29 7.69
N ASP A 6 14.29 56.98 7.51
CA ASP A 6 15.46 56.32 6.90
C ASP A 6 16.23 55.25 7.68
N ALA A 7 16.54 54.21 6.89
CA ALA A 7 17.57 53.20 6.99
C ALA A 7 17.55 52.25 8.22
N LYS A 8 17.07 51.00 8.08
CA LYS A 8 17.77 49.87 7.44
C LYS A 8 19.08 49.56 8.16
N MET A 9 19.20 48.36 8.74
CA MET A 9 20.07 47.29 8.21
C MET A 9 20.56 46.28 9.28
N ARG A 10 20.25 44.98 9.07
CA ARG A 10 21.08 43.77 9.38
C ARG A 10 21.35 43.45 10.87
N ASN A 11 21.42 42.22 11.37
CA ASN A 11 21.23 40.85 10.88
C ASN A 11 21.31 39.94 12.13
N LEU A 12 20.62 38.80 12.10
CA LEU A 12 21.00 37.51 12.71
C LEU A 12 21.28 37.43 14.22
N LEU A 13 20.43 36.68 14.95
CA LEU A 13 20.83 35.41 15.57
C LEU A 13 19.62 34.65 16.13
N ARG A 14 19.24 33.59 15.40
CA ARG A 14 18.99 32.21 15.86
C ARG A 14 17.99 32.03 17.03
N VAL A 15 16.76 31.61 16.73
CA VAL A 15 16.33 30.19 16.69
C VAL A 15 16.50 29.48 18.03
N ALA A 16 15.40 29.40 18.78
CA ALA A 16 15.09 28.30 19.68
C ALA A 16 13.56 28.15 19.76
N CYS A 17 12.96 27.60 18.70
CA CYS A 17 11.58 27.14 18.73
C CYS A 17 11.58 25.75 19.36
N SER A 18 11.49 25.72 20.69
CA SER A 18 11.32 24.50 21.47
C SER A 18 9.90 23.95 21.27
N LYS A 19 9.68 23.19 20.19
CA LYS A 19 8.54 22.29 20.05
C LYS A 19 9.04 20.85 20.08
N SER A 20 9.32 20.36 21.29
CA SER A 20 9.44 18.93 21.55
C SER A 20 8.11 18.38 22.07
N ARG A 21 7.36 17.75 21.17
CA ARG A 21 6.37 16.70 21.44
C ARG A 21 6.12 16.05 20.07
N SER A 22 7.10 15.30 19.57
CA SER A 22 7.06 13.83 19.68
C SER A 22 5.71 13.29 19.22
N GLU A 23 5.27 13.66 18.01
CA GLU A 23 4.54 12.73 17.16
C GLU A 23 5.50 11.58 16.92
N ARG A 24 5.32 10.54 17.73
CA ARG A 24 5.87 9.23 17.44
C ARG A 24 5.46 8.94 16.01
N ARG A 25 6.40 9.08 15.07
CA ARG A 25 6.44 8.21 13.91
C ARG A 25 6.48 6.82 14.51
N LEU A 26 5.31 6.23 14.76
CA LEU A 26 5.18 4.79 14.82
C LEU A 26 5.69 4.38 13.46
N MET A 27 6.98 4.05 13.41
CA MET A 27 7.57 3.49 12.22
C MET A 27 6.69 2.28 11.94
N GLN A 28 5.93 2.31 10.84
CA GLN A 28 5.34 1.10 10.31
C GLN A 28 6.53 0.20 9.98
N THR A 29 6.94 -0.60 10.96
CA THR A 29 8.11 -1.46 10.90
C THR A 29 7.88 -2.62 9.92
N HIS A 30 6.60 -2.88 9.61
CA HIS A 30 6.16 -3.92 8.71
C HIS A 30 5.60 -3.27 7.45
N ILE A 31 6.28 -3.52 6.34
CA ILE A 31 5.87 -3.10 4.99
C ILE A 31 5.72 -4.34 4.12
N ILE A 32 4.94 -4.23 3.06
CA ILE A 32 4.99 -5.16 1.93
C ILE A 32 5.85 -4.52 0.84
N VAL A 33 6.61 -5.33 0.12
CA VAL A 33 7.48 -4.85 -0.96
C VAL A 33 6.88 -5.27 -2.29
N CYS A 34 6.72 -4.32 -3.21
CA CYS A 34 6.24 -4.63 -4.55
C CYS A 34 7.26 -5.50 -5.28
N PRO A 35 6.89 -6.70 -5.75
CA PRO A 35 7.85 -7.62 -6.38
C PRO A 35 8.31 -7.17 -7.78
N PHE A 36 7.70 -6.11 -8.35
CA PHE A 36 8.02 -5.61 -9.69
C PHE A 36 8.91 -4.37 -9.72
N CYS A 37 9.00 -3.63 -8.62
CA CYS A 37 9.74 -2.36 -8.57
C CYS A 37 10.39 -2.07 -7.21
N GLU A 38 10.28 -3.01 -6.26
CA GLU A 38 10.90 -2.95 -4.94
C GLU A 38 10.42 -1.80 -4.04
N ASN A 39 9.40 -1.04 -4.46
CA ASN A 39 8.78 -0.01 -3.62
C ASN A 39 8.05 -0.63 -2.42
N GLY A 40 8.27 -0.04 -1.26
CA GLY A 40 7.59 -0.42 -0.01
C GLY A 40 6.19 0.19 0.10
N HIS A 41 5.24 -0.60 0.58
CA HIS A 41 3.87 -0.18 0.84
C HIS A 41 3.45 -0.53 2.28
N PRO A 42 2.55 0.25 2.89
CA PRO A 42 1.96 -0.12 4.17
C PRO A 42 1.21 -1.44 4.04
N VAL A 43 1.29 -2.28 5.08
CA VAL A 43 0.48 -3.51 5.16
C VAL A 43 -1.00 -3.13 5.13
N PRO A 44 -1.79 -3.62 4.16
CA PRO A 44 -3.22 -3.35 4.05
C PRO A 44 -3.96 -3.61 5.35
N THR A 45 -4.90 -2.74 5.66
CA THR A 45 -5.85 -2.94 6.75
C THR A 45 -7.21 -3.35 6.22
N ASP A 46 -7.57 -2.92 5.01
CA ASP A 46 -8.78 -3.34 4.30
C ASP A 46 -8.42 -4.39 3.25
N PHE A 47 -8.91 -5.62 3.43
CA PHE A 47 -8.65 -6.75 2.55
C PHE A 47 -9.69 -6.87 1.42
N ASP A 48 -10.78 -6.11 1.45
CA ASP A 48 -11.72 -6.06 0.33
C ASP A 48 -11.22 -5.08 -0.77
N SER A 49 -10.39 -4.11 -0.38
CA SER A 49 -9.80 -3.09 -1.27
C SER A 49 -8.70 -3.63 -2.20
N ILE A 50 -8.67 -3.09 -3.43
CA ILE A 50 -7.56 -3.24 -4.37
C ILE A 50 -6.63 -2.04 -4.25
N HIS A 51 -5.34 -2.29 -4.11
CA HIS A 51 -4.33 -1.25 -3.96
C HIS A 51 -3.46 -1.15 -5.22
N ARG A 52 -2.99 0.06 -5.52
CA ARG A 52 -2.17 0.35 -6.70
C ARG A 52 -0.75 0.75 -6.32
N CYS A 53 0.23 0.15 -6.98
CA CYS A 53 1.63 0.54 -6.95
C CYS A 53 1.90 1.58 -8.05
N SER A 54 2.85 2.49 -7.80
CA SER A 54 3.29 3.49 -8.78
C SER A 54 3.90 2.89 -10.05
N CYS A 55 4.35 1.63 -10.01
CA CYS A 55 4.84 0.92 -11.19
C CYS A 55 3.72 0.33 -12.08
N GLY A 56 2.45 0.57 -11.74
CA GLY A 56 1.28 0.07 -12.46
C GLY A 56 0.82 -1.33 -12.03
N ALA A 57 1.48 -1.96 -11.06
CA ALA A 57 0.99 -3.20 -10.46
C ALA A 57 -0.15 -2.92 -9.49
N CYS A 58 -1.09 -3.86 -9.40
CA CYS A 58 -2.16 -3.85 -8.40
C CYS A 58 -1.98 -5.03 -7.43
N TYR A 59 -2.46 -4.88 -6.20
CA TYR A 59 -2.39 -5.94 -5.20
C TYR A 59 -3.59 -5.95 -4.25
N LYS A 60 -3.92 -7.12 -3.72
CA LYS A 60 -5.03 -7.35 -2.79
C LYS A 60 -4.68 -8.50 -1.84
N VAL A 61 -5.18 -8.42 -0.60
CA VAL A 61 -5.12 -9.52 0.36
C VAL A 61 -6.40 -10.33 0.26
N CYS A 62 -6.31 -11.65 0.22
CA CYS A 62 -7.48 -12.53 0.12
C CYS A 62 -7.25 -13.85 0.84
N GLY A 63 -8.31 -14.61 1.09
CA GLY A 63 -8.16 -16.00 1.52
C GLY A 63 -7.58 -16.88 0.42
N ASN A 64 -6.85 -17.93 0.79
CA ASN A 64 -6.23 -18.87 -0.17
C ASN A 64 -7.25 -19.55 -1.09
N HIS A 65 -8.49 -19.70 -0.65
CA HIS A 65 -9.59 -20.27 -1.44
C HIS A 65 -10.15 -19.31 -2.49
N ALA A 66 -9.82 -18.02 -2.43
CA ALA A 66 -10.35 -16.95 -3.28
C ALA A 66 -9.29 -16.33 -4.20
N LEU A 67 -8.18 -17.04 -4.44
CA LEU A 67 -7.06 -16.54 -5.26
C LEU A 67 -7.49 -16.18 -6.69
N GLU A 68 -8.20 -17.09 -7.36
CA GLU A 68 -8.67 -16.87 -8.74
C GLU A 68 -9.61 -15.67 -8.83
N ASN A 69 -10.58 -15.58 -7.91
CA ASN A 69 -11.49 -14.44 -7.82
C ASN A 69 -10.74 -13.14 -7.59
N SER A 70 -9.71 -13.15 -6.73
CA SER A 70 -8.94 -11.95 -6.42
C SER A 70 -8.06 -11.49 -7.58
N VAL A 71 -7.52 -12.44 -8.37
CA VAL A 71 -6.86 -12.10 -9.64
C VAL A 71 -7.88 -11.49 -10.61
N GLY A 72 -9.10 -12.03 -10.68
CA GLY A 72 -10.20 -11.48 -11.47
C GLY A 72 -10.57 -10.05 -11.08
N ASP A 73 -10.80 -9.79 -9.79
CA ASP A 73 -11.09 -8.46 -9.26
C ASP A 73 -9.98 -7.46 -9.63
N ILE A 74 -8.71 -7.87 -9.50
CA ILE A 74 -7.58 -7.02 -9.88
C ILE A 74 -7.54 -6.80 -11.40
N ALA A 75 -7.93 -7.80 -12.20
CA ALA A 75 -7.99 -7.64 -13.64
C ALA A 75 -9.08 -6.64 -14.06
N ASP A 76 -10.26 -6.69 -13.43
CA ASP A 76 -11.33 -5.70 -13.64
C ASP A 76 -10.89 -4.26 -13.32
N GLU A 77 -9.90 -4.10 -12.43
CA GLU A 77 -9.29 -2.80 -12.09
C GLU A 77 -8.15 -2.37 -13.05
N LEU A 78 -7.50 -3.32 -13.72
CA LEU A 78 -6.35 -3.09 -14.60
C LEU A 78 -6.72 -2.84 -16.07
N TRP A 79 -7.85 -3.37 -16.51
CA TRP A 79 -8.31 -3.31 -17.89
C TRP A 79 -9.75 -2.83 -17.97
N SER A 80 -10.08 -2.12 -19.05
CA SER A 80 -11.48 -1.88 -19.41
C SER A 80 -12.19 -3.21 -19.77
N PRO A 81 -13.53 -3.26 -19.71
CA PRO A 81 -14.29 -4.45 -20.11
C PRO A 81 -13.95 -4.93 -21.52
N GLU A 82 -13.78 -4.00 -22.46
CA GLU A 82 -13.45 -4.31 -23.86
C GLU A 82 -12.03 -4.90 -23.99
N GLU A 83 -11.06 -4.37 -23.23
CA GLU A 83 -9.71 -4.94 -23.17
C GLU A 83 -9.70 -6.33 -22.53
N LEU A 84 -10.52 -6.57 -21.50
CA LEU A 84 -10.62 -7.89 -20.85
C LEU A 84 -11.17 -8.95 -21.78
N ASP A 85 -12.21 -8.63 -22.55
CA ASP A 85 -12.77 -9.55 -23.54
C ASP A 85 -11.72 -9.93 -24.59
N PHE A 86 -10.92 -8.96 -25.02
CA PHE A 86 -9.79 -9.21 -25.91
C PHE A 86 -8.72 -10.11 -25.25
N VAL A 87 -8.28 -9.77 -24.04
CA VAL A 87 -7.27 -10.52 -23.26
C VAL A 87 -7.72 -11.97 -23.05
N ARG A 88 -8.99 -12.21 -22.74
CA ARG A 88 -9.57 -13.56 -22.55
C ARG A 88 -9.68 -14.36 -23.85
N SER A 89 -9.71 -13.70 -25.00
CA SER A 89 -9.90 -14.35 -26.31
C SER A 89 -8.61 -14.86 -26.97
N ILE A 90 -7.44 -14.51 -26.44
CA ILE A 90 -6.14 -14.80 -27.06
C ILE A 90 -5.27 -15.64 -26.12
N PRO A 91 -4.63 -16.73 -26.60
CA PRO A 91 -3.74 -17.56 -25.80
C PRO A 91 -2.34 -16.95 -25.69
N VAL A 92 -2.22 -15.76 -25.10
CA VAL A 92 -0.96 -15.06 -24.86
C VAL A 92 -0.93 -14.60 -23.40
N ASP A 93 0.26 -14.55 -22.80
CA ASP A 93 0.44 -14.00 -21.47
C ASP A 93 0.28 -12.47 -21.49
N PHE A 94 -0.69 -11.94 -20.75
CA PHE A 94 -0.97 -10.49 -20.66
C PHE A 94 -0.55 -9.86 -19.33
N CYS A 95 -0.27 -10.68 -18.33
CA CYS A 95 0.13 -10.21 -17.00
C CYS A 95 1.02 -11.17 -16.25
N ASN A 96 1.78 -10.61 -15.31
CA ASN A 96 2.48 -11.36 -14.30
C ASN A 96 1.66 -11.39 -13.02
N ILE A 97 1.53 -12.57 -12.43
CA ILE A 97 0.85 -12.79 -11.16
C ILE A 97 1.87 -13.34 -10.15
N ILE A 98 1.94 -12.72 -8.97
CA ILE A 98 2.79 -13.17 -7.87
C ILE A 98 1.91 -13.34 -6.63
N ILE A 99 1.98 -14.51 -5.99
CA ILE A 99 1.16 -14.86 -4.83
C ILE A 99 2.09 -15.18 -3.67
N GLU A 100 2.00 -14.40 -2.60
CA GLU A 100 2.59 -14.73 -1.31
C GLU A 100 1.55 -15.44 -0.46
N LYS A 101 1.77 -16.73 -0.16
CA LYS A 101 0.77 -17.61 0.46
C LYS A 101 0.79 -17.62 1.99
N ASP A 102 1.81 -17.05 2.59
CA ASP A 102 2.01 -17.00 4.05
C ASP A 102 1.88 -15.56 4.58
N PHE A 103 0.83 -14.85 4.13
CA PHE A 103 0.63 -13.45 4.53
C PHE A 103 0.27 -13.33 6.01
N ASP A 104 -0.36 -14.37 6.58
CA ASP A 104 -0.70 -14.46 8.01
C ASP A 104 0.52 -14.23 8.90
N ARG A 105 1.68 -14.77 8.53
CA ARG A 105 2.91 -14.60 9.28
C ARG A 105 3.33 -13.14 9.40
N LEU A 106 3.15 -12.34 8.35
CA LEU A 106 3.43 -10.91 8.39
C LEU A 106 2.44 -10.18 9.32
N LEU A 107 1.17 -10.58 9.29
CA LEU A 107 0.14 -10.02 10.17
C LEU A 107 0.42 -10.35 11.64
N ASP A 108 0.84 -11.56 11.95
CA ASP A 108 1.19 -11.97 13.31
C ASP A 108 2.37 -11.16 13.84
N LEU A 109 3.42 -10.96 13.04
CA LEU A 109 4.57 -10.11 13.40
C LEU A 109 4.15 -8.66 13.66
N LYS A 110 3.28 -8.11 12.81
CA LYS A 110 2.73 -6.77 12.97
C LYS A 110 1.85 -6.68 14.23
N HIS A 111 1.04 -7.70 14.53
CA HIS A 111 0.17 -7.75 15.72
C HIS A 111 0.98 -7.86 17.01
N MET A 112 2.05 -8.66 17.03
CA MET A 112 2.96 -8.75 18.18
C MET A 112 3.63 -7.41 18.50
N SER A 113 3.85 -6.58 17.48
CA SER A 113 4.50 -5.26 17.61
C SER A 113 3.52 -4.15 17.98
N ASP A 114 2.26 -4.26 17.55
CA ASP A 114 1.17 -3.33 17.88
C ASP A 114 -0.16 -4.09 18.00
N PRO A 115 -0.53 -4.54 19.22
CA PRO A 115 -1.75 -5.32 19.46
C PRO A 115 -3.04 -4.57 19.14
N ASN A 116 -3.00 -3.24 19.09
CA ASN A 116 -4.16 -2.40 18.78
C ASN A 116 -4.18 -1.93 17.31
N GLY A 117 -3.10 -2.19 16.55
CA GLY A 117 -2.89 -1.66 15.20
C GLY A 117 -3.40 -2.56 14.07
N ILE A 118 -3.94 -3.73 14.39
CA ILE A 118 -4.59 -4.62 13.43
C ILE A 118 -6.01 -4.91 13.92
N GLU A 119 -6.94 -4.07 13.48
CA GLU A 119 -8.32 -4.54 13.35
C GLU A 119 -8.29 -5.58 12.22
N ARG A 120 -8.09 -6.86 12.59
CA ARG A 120 -8.39 -7.95 11.66
C ARG A 120 -9.84 -7.74 11.28
N PHE A 121 -10.09 -7.39 10.02
CA PHE A 121 -11.46 -7.18 9.54
C PHE A 121 -12.30 -8.36 10.00
N CYS A 122 -13.36 -8.10 10.77
CA CYS A 122 -14.23 -9.11 11.37
C CYS A 122 -14.88 -10.08 10.35
N LYS A 123 -14.68 -9.83 9.06
CA LYS A 123 -15.17 -10.62 7.93
C LYS A 123 -14.28 -11.82 7.60
N TYR A 124 -13.01 -11.81 7.99
CA TYR A 124 -12.10 -12.93 7.72
C TYR A 124 -12.08 -13.90 8.90
N ASP A 125 -12.57 -15.12 8.65
CA ASP A 125 -12.48 -16.24 9.60
C ASP A 125 -11.01 -16.49 9.93
N ILE A 126 -10.70 -16.55 11.24
CA ILE A 126 -9.36 -16.81 11.77
C ILE A 126 -8.74 -18.12 11.28
N ASN A 127 -9.57 -19.04 10.77
CA ASN A 127 -9.13 -20.33 10.23
C ASN A 127 -8.77 -20.25 8.74
N ILE A 128 -9.02 -19.12 8.07
CA ILE A 128 -8.71 -18.94 6.66
C ILE A 128 -7.30 -18.38 6.54
N HIS A 129 -6.43 -19.16 5.90
CA HIS A 129 -5.10 -18.67 5.51
C HIS A 129 -5.19 -17.56 4.47
N LEU A 130 -4.45 -16.49 4.69
CA LEU A 130 -4.41 -15.31 3.85
C LEU A 130 -3.22 -15.33 2.89
N SER A 131 -3.48 -14.88 1.68
CA SER A 131 -2.51 -14.61 0.63
C SER A 131 -2.49 -13.14 0.27
N LEU A 132 -1.33 -12.66 -0.19
CA LEU A 132 -1.18 -11.38 -0.88
C LEU A 132 -0.94 -11.65 -2.37
N VAL A 133 -1.87 -11.18 -3.20
CA VAL A 133 -1.82 -11.33 -4.66
C VAL A 133 -1.37 -10.03 -5.29
N TRP A 134 -0.41 -10.11 -6.20
CA TRP A 134 0.06 -9.02 -7.05
C TRP A 134 -0.21 -9.35 -8.51
N VAL A 135 -0.69 -8.38 -9.28
CA VAL A 135 -0.88 -8.50 -10.73
C VAL A 135 -0.31 -7.27 -11.42
N LYS A 136 0.43 -7.48 -12.52
CA LYS A 136 0.95 -6.39 -13.34
C LYS A 136 0.80 -6.71 -14.83
N ARG A 137 0.28 -5.74 -15.61
CA ARG A 137 0.26 -5.78 -17.08
C ARG A 137 1.69 -5.94 -17.63
N LEU A 138 1.84 -6.71 -18.70
CA LEU A 138 3.13 -6.87 -19.40
C LEU A 138 3.47 -5.71 -20.36
N PHE A 139 2.48 -4.89 -20.72
CA PHE A 139 2.56 -3.84 -21.75
C PHE A 139 1.86 -2.56 -21.30
#